data_AF-A0A814VEN3-F1
#
_entry.id   AF-A0A814VEN3-F1
#
_cell.length_a   1.000
_cell.length_b   1.000
_cell.length_c   1.000
_cell.angle_alpha   90.00
_cell.angle_beta   90.00
_cell.angle_gamma   90.00
#
_symmetry.space_group_name_H-M   'P 1'
#
loop_
_entity.id
_entity.type
_entity.pdbx_description
1 polymer ?
#
loop_
_entity_poly.entity_id
_entity_poly.type
_entity_poly.pdbx_seq_one_letter_code
_entity_poly.pdbx_strand_id
1 'polypeptide(L)'
;MDVENVYLIPHSSKPVNEYFNPKLLAGLYATLFCYGLGAPEDQTRPLTINLREHIRYLLSYNDRRFEKNHSFIFVIFNLLQRRDACFHAQLIATKPYFRSSAQEIHSLNTSDIEAALKNISTKTYNIGSNKALGKLLNHIKTIGGRVMGSTYSRTSLRTHLHAMIFNQSLPNIFLTLNPADIHSPIALYFAGVKLDLDNVQTKQLMDAYKRAEIIASHPVATAKFFHILISNILDTMILGGVVGPVKAYFGTVESQGRGSLHLHLLIWLDHDLKPADMKTKIRDPSFRENLIAYLEDIIKEDLDEFKDTYVFENLDGIRDFFNFNIAYFFYIAAPRSLNTPTRLSSDNIYAALRTIDLAGLEENTNENGIRLTPMKDQSSPSIPSASPQRTELLQTPKHDQSISSMI
;
A
#
# COMPACT_ATOMS: atom_id res chain seq x y z
N MET A 1 40.18 17.63 37.99
CA MET A 1 39.09 17.16 37.11
C MET A 1 39.58 17.38 35.71
N ASP A 2 40.00 16.31 35.04
CA ASP A 2 40.57 16.36 33.70
C ASP A 2 39.54 16.91 32.70
N VAL A 3 39.93 17.98 32.02
CA VAL A 3 39.12 18.72 31.04
C VAL A 3 39.07 17.98 29.68
N GLU A 4 39.64 16.78 29.59
CA GLU A 4 39.91 16.11 28.30
C GLU A 4 38.71 15.39 27.66
N ASN A 5 37.54 15.31 28.31
CA ASN A 5 36.38 14.60 27.76
C ASN A 5 35.07 15.40 27.83
N VAL A 6 35.08 16.67 27.42
CA VAL A 6 33.84 17.46 27.25
C VAL A 6 33.42 17.45 25.79
N TYR A 7 32.32 16.75 25.47
CA TYR A 7 31.66 16.85 24.18
C TYR A 7 30.87 18.16 24.11
N LEU A 8 31.40 19.15 23.40
CA LEU A 8 30.66 20.37 23.07
C LEU A 8 29.75 20.08 21.89
N ILE A 9 28.43 20.12 22.12
CA ILE A 9 27.42 20.06 21.06
C ILE A 9 26.99 21.50 20.75
N PRO A 10 27.63 22.18 19.77
CA PRO A 10 27.27 23.56 19.44
C PRO A 10 25.84 23.61 18.90
N HIS A 11 25.02 24.50 19.45
CA HIS A 11 23.67 24.77 18.95
C HIS A 11 23.58 26.21 18.43
N SER A 12 22.69 26.43 17.46
CA SER A 12 22.39 27.75 16.91
C SER A 12 20.88 27.96 16.88
N SER A 13 20.43 29.20 17.04
CA SER A 13 19.04 29.58 16.77
C SER A 13 18.71 29.60 15.27
N LYS A 14 19.73 29.54 14.40
CA LYS A 14 19.55 29.47 12.95
C LYS A 14 19.50 28.00 12.50
N PRO A 15 18.40 27.54 11.88
CA PRO A 15 18.34 26.20 11.32
C PRO A 15 19.43 25.99 10.27
N VAL A 16 20.03 24.80 10.26
CA VAL A 16 21.01 24.40 9.25
C VAL A 16 20.28 24.04 7.95
N ASN A 17 20.77 24.53 6.81
CA ASN A 17 20.26 24.14 5.51
C ASN A 17 20.64 22.66 5.24
N GLU A 18 19.65 21.84 4.94
CA GLU A 18 19.84 20.42 4.64
C GLU A 18 20.18 20.14 3.16
N TYR A 19 19.94 21.08 2.24
CA TYR A 19 20.21 20.90 0.81
C TYR A 19 21.70 21.06 0.50
N PHE A 20 22.26 20.09 -0.24
CA PHE A 20 23.66 20.12 -0.70
C PHE A 20 24.65 20.37 0.43
N ASN A 21 24.37 19.80 1.60
CA ASN A 21 25.18 19.97 2.81
C ASN A 21 25.80 18.62 3.23
N PRO A 22 26.95 18.25 2.65
CA PRO A 22 27.59 16.97 2.97
C PRO A 22 28.05 16.88 4.43
N LYS A 23 28.27 18.02 5.10
CA LYS A 23 28.69 18.07 6.50
C LYS A 23 27.56 17.73 7.47
N LEU A 24 26.30 17.89 7.06
CA LEU A 24 25.16 17.67 7.95
C LEU A 24 25.07 16.20 8.39
N LEU A 25 24.97 15.27 7.44
CA LEU A 25 24.84 13.85 7.79
C LEU A 25 26.13 13.28 8.36
N ALA A 26 27.29 13.73 7.87
CA ALA A 26 28.58 13.34 8.44
C ALA A 26 28.71 13.76 9.92
N GLY A 27 28.27 14.97 10.27
CA GLY A 27 28.30 15.47 11.64
C GLY A 27 27.24 14.85 12.56
N LEU A 28 26.02 14.64 12.05
CA LEU A 28 24.93 14.01 12.82
C LEU A 28 25.22 12.54 13.14
N TYR A 29 25.93 11.85 12.25
CA TYR A 29 26.20 10.42 12.36
C TYR A 29 27.69 10.13 12.26
N ALA A 30 28.49 10.72 13.15
CA ALA A 30 29.94 10.51 13.19
C ALA A 30 30.33 9.01 13.31
N THR A 31 29.50 8.19 13.96
CA THR A 31 29.71 6.73 14.05
C THR A 31 29.39 5.97 12.76
N LEU A 32 28.60 6.56 11.85
CA LEU A 32 28.34 6.00 10.52
C LEU A 32 29.29 6.56 9.46
N PHE A 33 29.80 7.78 9.66
CA PHE A 33 30.75 8.46 8.80
C PHE A 33 32.04 8.78 9.56
N CYS A 34 32.76 7.75 10.01
CA CYS A 34 33.89 7.88 10.96
C CYS A 34 35.01 8.83 10.53
N TYR A 35 35.17 9.06 9.22
CA TYR A 35 36.18 9.97 8.67
C TYR A 35 35.62 11.36 8.31
N GLY A 36 34.34 11.62 8.58
CA GLY A 36 33.65 12.83 8.13
C GLY A 36 33.43 12.90 6.60
N LEU A 37 33.62 11.78 5.90
CA LEU A 37 33.58 11.66 4.45
C LEU A 37 32.51 10.66 4.00
N GLY A 38 32.15 10.73 2.71
CA GLY A 38 31.23 9.76 2.09
C GLY A 38 29.74 10.06 2.32
N ALA A 39 29.40 11.22 2.89
CA ALA A 39 28.03 11.66 3.01
C ALA A 39 27.38 11.95 1.63
N PRO A 40 26.04 11.91 1.53
CA PRO A 40 25.30 12.35 0.36
C PRO A 40 25.59 13.79 -0.04
N GLU A 41 25.38 14.07 -1.33
CA GLU A 41 25.47 15.41 -1.92
C GLU A 41 26.83 16.11 -1.78
N ASP A 42 27.89 15.33 -1.55
CA ASP A 42 29.26 15.81 -1.65
C ASP A 42 29.59 16.20 -3.10
N GLN A 43 29.70 17.51 -3.33
CA GLN A 43 29.99 18.12 -4.63
C GLN A 43 31.44 17.89 -5.09
N THR A 44 32.33 17.44 -4.20
CA THR A 44 33.72 17.10 -4.57
C THR A 44 33.83 15.76 -5.28
N ARG A 45 32.76 14.95 -5.29
CA ARG A 45 32.75 13.64 -5.95
C ARG A 45 32.81 13.80 -7.48
N PRO A 46 33.64 13.00 -8.20
CA PRO A 46 33.73 13.07 -9.66
C PRO A 46 32.41 12.77 -10.38
N LEU A 47 31.61 11.86 -9.82
CA LEU A 47 30.29 11.50 -10.34
C LEU A 47 29.20 12.02 -9.39
N THR A 48 28.26 12.78 -9.94
CA THR A 48 27.07 13.19 -9.20
C THR A 48 26.16 11.99 -8.96
N ILE A 49 25.82 11.73 -7.70
CA ILE A 49 24.90 10.66 -7.29
C ILE A 49 23.64 11.31 -6.71
N ASN A 50 22.47 10.90 -7.19
CA ASN A 50 21.19 11.34 -6.63
C ASN A 50 21.11 10.96 -5.14
N LEU A 51 20.55 11.84 -4.29
CA LEU A 51 20.37 11.58 -2.86
C LEU A 51 19.72 10.22 -2.59
N ARG A 52 18.60 9.89 -3.25
CA ARG A 52 17.87 8.63 -3.01
C ARG A 52 18.72 7.41 -3.34
N GLU A 53 19.44 7.44 -4.47
CA GLU A 53 20.36 6.35 -4.84
C GLU A 53 21.51 6.20 -3.85
N HIS A 54 22.07 7.31 -3.39
CA HIS A 54 23.15 7.26 -2.41
C HIS A 54 22.65 6.72 -1.06
N ILE A 55 21.46 7.13 -0.59
CA ILE A 55 20.85 6.54 0.60
C ILE A 55 20.61 5.05 0.42
N ARG A 56 20.11 4.61 -0.74
CA ARG A 56 19.89 3.18 -1.05
C ARG A 56 21.19 2.38 -0.99
N TYR A 57 22.28 2.97 -1.48
CA TYR A 57 23.63 2.42 -1.34
C TYR A 57 24.07 2.32 0.14
N LEU A 58 23.92 3.39 0.92
CA LEU A 58 24.29 3.39 2.35
C LEU A 58 23.49 2.36 3.15
N LEU A 59 22.17 2.26 2.92
CA LEU A 59 21.33 1.24 3.54
C LEU A 59 21.69 -0.19 3.11
N SER A 60 22.41 -0.35 1.99
CA SER A 60 22.92 -1.63 1.49
C SER A 60 24.40 -1.84 1.77
N TYR A 61 25.01 -1.01 2.62
CA TYR A 61 26.43 -1.08 2.90
C TYR A 61 26.82 -2.43 3.53
N ASN A 62 28.00 -2.94 3.18
CA ASN A 62 28.41 -4.31 3.47
C ASN A 62 28.36 -4.68 4.97
N ASP A 63 28.76 -3.76 5.85
CA ASP A 63 28.76 -3.96 7.31
C ASP A 63 27.38 -3.70 7.97
N ARG A 64 26.37 -3.31 7.19
CA ARG A 64 24.99 -3.05 7.61
C ARG A 64 24.83 -1.95 8.67
N ARG A 65 25.85 -1.13 8.94
CA ARG A 65 25.81 -0.12 10.00
C ARG A 65 24.68 0.91 9.82
N PHE A 66 24.34 1.24 8.57
CA PHE A 66 23.28 2.21 8.27
C PHE A 66 21.88 1.60 8.41
N GLU A 67 21.65 0.35 7.96
CA GLU A 67 20.33 -0.28 8.12
C GLU A 67 19.99 -0.57 9.58
N LYS A 68 21.00 -0.80 10.42
CA LYS A 68 20.84 -1.02 11.86
C LYS A 68 20.62 0.26 12.67
N ASN A 69 20.88 1.42 12.08
CA ASN A 69 20.73 2.69 12.77
C ASN A 69 19.31 3.24 12.57
N HIS A 70 18.42 2.99 13.52
CA HIS A 70 17.02 3.43 13.46
C HIS A 70 16.87 4.95 13.32
N SER A 71 17.74 5.72 13.99
CA SER A 71 17.72 7.19 13.91
C SER A 71 18.06 7.66 12.49
N PHE A 72 19.07 7.05 11.85
CA PHE A 72 19.44 7.36 10.47
C PHE A 72 18.27 7.14 9.51
N ILE A 73 17.64 5.96 9.56
CA ILE A 73 16.48 5.66 8.71
C ILE A 73 15.35 6.67 8.94
N PHE A 74 15.02 6.95 10.20
CA PHE A 74 13.95 7.89 10.56
C PHE A 74 14.25 9.31 10.05
N VAL A 75 15.45 9.84 10.32
CA VAL A 75 15.83 11.19 9.91
C VAL A 75 15.88 11.32 8.40
N ILE A 76 16.42 10.33 7.69
CA ILE A 76 16.46 10.32 6.22
C ILE A 76 15.05 10.25 5.63
N PHE A 77 14.16 9.40 6.15
CA PHE A 77 12.78 9.34 5.69
C PHE A 77 12.05 10.68 5.85
N ASN A 78 12.23 11.35 7.00
CA ASN A 78 11.66 12.68 7.22
C ASN A 78 12.29 13.74 6.31
N LEU A 79 13.60 13.68 6.07
CA LEU A 79 14.29 14.57 5.13
C LEU A 79 13.73 14.41 3.72
N LEU A 80 13.56 13.19 3.23
CA LEU A 80 12.98 12.94 1.90
C LEU A 80 11.55 13.49 1.80
N GLN A 81 10.69 13.26 2.80
CA GLN A 81 9.33 13.80 2.82
C GLN A 81 9.28 15.34 2.85
N ARG A 82 10.12 15.98 3.66
CA ARG A 82 10.23 17.46 3.70
C ARG A 82 10.67 18.00 2.35
N ARG A 83 11.67 17.37 1.73
CA ARG A 83 12.16 17.80 0.41
C ARG A 83 11.11 17.64 -0.68
N ASP A 84 10.37 16.52 -0.70
CA ASP A 84 9.25 16.35 -1.63
C ASP A 84 8.19 17.46 -1.42
N ALA A 85 7.82 17.74 -0.16
CA ALA A 85 6.88 18.81 0.17
C ALA A 85 7.37 20.20 -0.29
N CYS A 86 8.63 20.55 0.02
CA CYS A 86 9.24 21.82 -0.39
C CYS A 86 9.35 21.96 -1.91
N PHE A 87 9.78 20.90 -2.60
CA PHE A 87 9.90 20.89 -4.06
C PHE A 87 8.54 21.13 -4.73
N HIS A 88 7.51 20.40 -4.30
CA HIS A 88 6.17 20.57 -4.86
C HIS A 88 5.52 21.90 -4.47
N ALA A 89 5.81 22.44 -3.27
CA ALA A 89 5.41 23.79 -2.89
C ALA A 89 6.05 24.85 -3.79
N GLN A 90 7.35 24.71 -4.08
CA GLN A 90 8.06 25.60 -5.01
C GLN A 90 7.46 25.53 -6.43
N LEU A 91 7.16 24.33 -6.92
CA LEU A 91 6.52 24.16 -8.23
C LEU A 91 5.16 24.83 -8.32
N ILE A 92 4.37 24.86 -7.24
CA ILE A 92 3.11 25.60 -7.18
C ILE A 92 3.38 27.10 -7.10
N ALA A 93 4.30 27.53 -6.23
CA ALA A 93 4.61 28.93 -6.00
C ALA A 93 5.15 29.66 -7.24
N THR A 94 5.80 28.93 -8.14
CA THR A 94 6.33 29.45 -9.41
C THR A 94 5.27 29.60 -10.51
N LYS A 95 4.03 29.13 -10.31
CA LYS A 95 2.98 29.25 -11.33
C LYS A 95 2.35 30.65 -11.34
N PRO A 96 2.02 31.21 -12.52
CA PRO A 96 1.43 32.55 -12.62
C PRO A 96 0.16 32.74 -11.77
N TYR A 97 -0.70 31.72 -11.71
CA TYR A 97 -1.94 31.75 -10.94
C TYR A 97 -1.74 31.72 -9.41
N PHE A 98 -0.53 31.39 -8.93
CA PHE A 98 -0.28 31.34 -7.49
C PHE A 98 -0.32 32.73 -6.87
N ARG A 99 0.05 33.79 -7.60
CA ARG A 99 0.09 35.16 -7.07
C ARG A 99 -1.27 35.62 -6.52
N SER A 100 -2.36 35.31 -7.21
CA SER A 100 -3.72 35.60 -6.71
C SER A 100 -4.07 34.76 -5.48
N SER A 101 -3.68 33.49 -5.46
CA SER A 101 -3.92 32.63 -4.30
C SER A 101 -3.07 33.03 -3.09
N ALA A 102 -1.86 33.52 -3.30
CA ALA A 102 -0.95 33.93 -2.23
C ALA A 102 -1.49 35.13 -1.45
N GLN A 103 -2.08 36.12 -2.12
CA GLN A 103 -2.72 37.26 -1.47
C GLN A 103 -3.91 36.82 -0.61
N GLU A 104 -4.75 35.93 -1.14
CA GLU A 104 -5.88 35.39 -0.38
C GLU A 104 -5.41 34.54 0.82
N ILE A 105 -4.39 33.70 0.64
CA ILE A 105 -3.81 32.92 1.74
C ILE A 105 -3.22 33.83 2.81
N HIS A 106 -2.55 34.92 2.42
CA HIS A 106 -2.00 35.92 3.35
C HIS A 106 -3.09 36.66 4.14
N SER A 107 -4.32 36.75 3.61
CA SER A 107 -5.43 37.39 4.33
C SER A 107 -5.99 36.54 5.48
N LEU A 108 -5.62 35.26 5.56
CA LEU A 108 -6.05 34.38 6.65
C LEU A 108 -5.37 34.78 7.96
N ASN A 109 -6.16 34.83 9.03
CA ASN A 109 -5.66 35.06 10.39
C ASN A 109 -5.71 33.78 11.23
N THR A 110 -5.15 33.85 12.44
CA THR A 110 -5.11 32.71 13.38
C THR A 110 -6.51 32.17 13.69
N SER A 111 -7.51 33.04 13.86
CA SER A 111 -8.88 32.63 14.19
C SER A 111 -9.55 31.87 13.04
N ASP A 112 -9.25 32.21 11.78
CA ASP A 112 -9.74 31.46 10.60
C ASP A 112 -9.19 30.02 10.61
N ILE A 113 -7.91 29.86 10.95
CA ILE A 113 -7.24 28.55 11.00
C ILE A 113 -7.77 27.74 12.17
N GLU A 114 -7.92 28.32 13.35
CA GLU A 114 -8.47 27.65 14.54
C GLU A 114 -9.91 27.18 14.30
N ALA A 115 -10.74 28.03 13.71
CA ALA A 115 -12.10 27.67 13.33
C ALA A 115 -12.11 26.52 12.31
N ALA A 116 -11.20 26.53 11.32
CA ALA A 116 -11.05 25.44 10.37
C ALA A 116 -10.70 24.11 11.05
N LEU A 117 -9.70 24.12 11.93
CA LEU A 117 -9.26 22.94 12.67
C LEU A 117 -10.39 22.37 13.54
N LYS A 118 -11.13 23.24 14.24
CA LYS A 118 -12.30 22.85 15.02
C LYS A 118 -13.36 22.20 14.14
N ASN A 119 -13.72 22.82 13.02
CA ASN A 119 -14.75 22.31 12.11
C ASN A 119 -14.35 20.98 11.44
N ILE A 120 -13.06 20.80 11.15
CA ILE A 120 -12.53 19.52 10.64
C ILE A 120 -12.68 18.43 11.72
N SER A 121 -12.34 18.74 12.98
CA SER A 121 -12.45 17.80 14.09
C SER A 121 -13.89 17.35 14.36
N THR A 122 -14.87 18.25 14.18
CA THR A 122 -16.29 17.97 14.37
C THR A 122 -16.98 17.42 13.12
N LYS A 123 -16.24 17.15 12.03
CA LYS A 123 -16.77 16.71 10.71
C LYS A 123 -17.85 17.63 10.10
N THR A 124 -17.95 18.88 10.55
CA THR A 124 -18.92 19.88 10.07
C THR A 124 -18.31 20.83 9.02
N TYR A 125 -17.08 20.58 8.59
CA TYR A 125 -16.38 21.46 7.67
C TYR A 125 -17.02 21.50 6.28
N ASN A 126 -17.54 22.67 5.91
CA ASN A 126 -17.96 22.98 4.55
C ASN A 126 -16.95 23.95 3.91
N ILE A 127 -16.33 23.51 2.81
CA ILE A 127 -15.34 24.26 2.01
C ILE A 127 -15.89 25.63 1.56
N GLY A 128 -17.21 25.79 1.49
CA GLY A 128 -17.87 27.04 1.09
C GLY A 128 -17.82 28.19 2.11
N SER A 129 -17.38 27.95 3.35
CA SER A 129 -17.42 28.97 4.43
C SER A 129 -16.33 30.04 4.33
N ASN A 130 -15.14 29.71 3.84
CA ASN A 130 -14.04 30.66 3.62
C ASN A 130 -13.25 30.27 2.36
N LYS A 131 -13.35 31.11 1.32
CA LYS A 131 -12.72 30.88 0.01
C LYS A 131 -11.20 30.83 0.08
N ALA A 132 -10.57 31.70 0.88
CA ALA A 132 -9.12 31.74 1.06
C ALA A 132 -8.61 30.45 1.73
N LEU A 133 -9.33 29.97 2.74
CA LEU A 133 -9.06 28.70 3.41
C LEU A 133 -9.22 27.51 2.46
N GLY A 134 -10.29 27.50 1.64
CA GLY A 134 -10.49 26.48 0.61
C GLY A 134 -9.32 26.43 -0.39
N LYS A 135 -8.79 27.59 -0.81
CA LYS A 135 -7.58 27.66 -1.65
C LYS A 135 -6.34 27.13 -0.96
N LEU A 136 -6.12 27.50 0.30
CA LEU A 136 -5.01 26.97 1.11
C LEU A 136 -5.07 25.43 1.18
N LEU A 137 -6.23 24.87 1.55
CA LEU A 137 -6.41 23.43 1.63
C LEU A 137 -6.24 22.73 0.29
N ASN A 138 -6.65 23.34 -0.82
CA ASN A 138 -6.42 22.80 -2.16
C ASN A 138 -4.92 22.76 -2.51
N HIS A 139 -4.15 23.77 -2.14
CA HIS A 139 -2.68 23.74 -2.30
C HIS A 139 -2.05 22.66 -1.42
N ILE A 140 -2.44 22.57 -0.14
CA ILE A 140 -1.96 21.53 0.79
C ILE A 140 -2.28 20.13 0.25
N LYS A 141 -3.51 19.92 -0.25
CA LYS A 141 -3.91 18.66 -0.90
C LYS A 141 -3.04 18.33 -2.10
N THR A 142 -2.75 19.33 -2.94
CA THR A 142 -1.93 19.16 -4.15
C THR A 142 -0.48 18.77 -3.81
N ILE A 143 0.13 19.46 -2.84
CA ILE A 143 1.49 19.19 -2.36
C ILE A 143 1.53 17.83 -1.67
N GLY A 144 0.63 17.63 -0.70
CA GLY A 144 0.55 16.40 0.07
C GLY A 144 0.31 15.17 -0.80
N GLY A 145 -0.41 15.30 -1.92
CA GLY A 145 -0.61 14.22 -2.89
C GLY A 145 0.69 13.63 -3.45
N ARG A 146 1.81 14.36 -3.36
CA ARG A 146 3.13 13.93 -3.80
C ARG A 146 4.06 13.49 -2.65
N VAL A 147 3.62 13.63 -1.41
CA VAL A 147 4.37 13.19 -0.22
C VAL A 147 3.94 11.77 0.14
N MET A 148 4.90 10.85 0.15
CA MET A 148 4.67 9.45 0.49
C MET A 148 4.00 9.32 1.87
N GLY A 149 3.02 8.41 1.99
CA GLY A 149 2.34 8.14 3.27
C GLY A 149 1.34 9.20 3.73
N SER A 150 1.25 10.35 3.07
CA SER A 150 0.26 11.38 3.41
C SER A 150 -1.19 10.92 3.15
N THR A 151 -2.16 11.52 3.84
CA THR A 151 -3.59 11.30 3.60
C THR A 151 -3.98 11.61 2.15
N TYR A 152 -3.33 12.58 1.53
CA TYR A 152 -3.64 13.01 0.17
C TYR A 152 -3.03 12.08 -0.89
N SER A 153 -1.85 11.49 -0.64
CA SER A 153 -1.27 10.49 -1.55
C SER A 153 -2.12 9.20 -1.53
N ARG A 154 -2.60 8.78 -0.36
CA ARG A 154 -3.61 7.71 -0.22
C ARG A 154 -4.92 8.03 -0.94
N THR A 155 -5.40 9.27 -0.85
CA THR A 155 -6.59 9.71 -1.60
C THR A 155 -6.35 9.63 -3.11
N SER A 156 -5.16 9.98 -3.58
CA SER A 156 -4.80 9.86 -5.01
C SER A 156 -4.79 8.40 -5.48
N LEU A 157 -4.27 7.47 -4.68
CA LEU A 157 -4.31 6.03 -4.98
C LEU A 157 -5.76 5.54 -5.09
N ARG A 158 -6.64 5.95 -4.17
CA ARG A 158 -8.07 5.64 -4.25
C ARG A 158 -8.72 6.19 -5.53
N THR A 159 -8.36 7.40 -5.96
CA THR A 159 -8.83 7.96 -7.23
C THR A 159 -8.35 7.13 -8.43
N HIS A 160 -7.10 6.67 -8.46
CA HIS A 160 -6.61 5.76 -9.50
C HIS A 160 -7.38 4.44 -9.50
N LEU A 161 -7.65 3.88 -8.32
CA LEU A 161 -8.45 2.66 -8.20
C LEU A 161 -9.87 2.84 -8.76
N HIS A 162 -10.55 3.95 -8.45
CA HIS A 162 -11.88 4.23 -9.03
C HIS A 162 -11.83 4.38 -10.56
N ALA A 163 -10.80 5.04 -11.09
CA ALA A 163 -10.61 5.16 -12.53
C ALA A 163 -10.39 3.78 -13.19
N MET A 164 -9.64 2.90 -12.54
CA MET A 164 -9.48 1.51 -12.99
C MET A 164 -10.80 0.74 -12.96
N ILE A 165 -11.60 0.87 -11.90
CA ILE A 165 -12.92 0.22 -11.83
C ILE A 165 -13.84 0.74 -12.94
N PHE A 166 -13.81 2.04 -13.23
CA PHE A 166 -14.59 2.60 -14.32
C PHE A 166 -14.15 2.04 -15.69
N ASN A 167 -12.84 1.88 -15.91
CA ASN A 167 -12.30 1.43 -17.20
C ASN A 167 -12.30 -0.10 -17.39
N GLN A 168 -12.11 -0.86 -16.32
CA GLN A 168 -11.91 -2.31 -16.34
C GLN A 168 -13.10 -3.09 -15.78
N SER A 169 -14.15 -2.42 -15.31
CA SER A 169 -15.27 -2.97 -14.53
C SER A 169 -14.87 -3.38 -13.10
N LEU A 170 -15.69 -4.18 -12.42
CA LEU A 170 -15.38 -4.64 -11.06
C LEU A 170 -14.21 -5.63 -11.08
N PRO A 171 -13.26 -5.55 -10.13
CA PRO A 171 -12.19 -6.54 -10.01
C PRO A 171 -12.78 -7.91 -9.67
N ASN A 172 -12.15 -8.96 -10.19
CA ASN A 172 -12.59 -10.35 -10.01
C ASN A 172 -12.04 -10.95 -8.72
N ILE A 173 -10.81 -10.59 -8.35
CA ILE A 173 -10.12 -11.15 -7.19
C ILE A 173 -9.62 -10.02 -6.31
N PHE A 174 -9.92 -10.12 -5.02
CA PHE A 174 -9.24 -9.40 -3.96
C PHE A 174 -8.29 -10.35 -3.25
N LEU A 175 -6.99 -10.03 -3.27
CA LEU A 175 -5.93 -10.87 -2.74
C LEU A 175 -5.11 -10.08 -1.72
N THR A 176 -4.79 -10.71 -0.59
CA THR A 176 -3.82 -10.16 0.36
C THR A 176 -2.65 -11.11 0.47
N LEU A 177 -1.45 -10.63 0.13
CA LEU A 177 -0.20 -11.36 0.32
C LEU A 177 0.47 -10.84 1.60
N ASN A 178 0.51 -11.68 2.63
CA ASN A 178 1.09 -11.35 3.94
C ASN A 178 2.21 -12.36 4.30
N PRO A 179 3.43 -12.20 3.76
CA PRO A 179 4.54 -13.07 4.09
C PRO A 179 4.88 -13.05 5.58
N ALA A 180 5.05 -14.23 6.18
CA ALA A 180 5.48 -14.38 7.56
C ALA A 180 7.01 -14.23 7.68
N ASP A 181 7.49 -12.98 7.74
CA ASP A 181 8.92 -12.64 7.83
C ASP A 181 9.64 -13.28 9.04
N ILE A 182 9.03 -13.26 10.23
CA ILE A 182 9.60 -13.86 11.46
C ILE A 182 9.83 -15.38 11.31
N HIS A 183 9.04 -16.05 10.47
CA HIS A 183 9.09 -17.50 10.29
C HIS A 183 9.78 -17.91 8.99
N SER A 184 10.25 -16.95 8.18
CA SER A 184 10.87 -17.22 6.89
C SER A 184 12.39 -17.42 7.01
N PRO A 185 12.94 -18.59 6.64
CA PRO A 185 14.39 -18.79 6.52
C PRO A 185 15.03 -17.82 5.52
N ILE A 186 14.29 -17.46 4.46
CA ILE A 186 14.74 -16.48 3.46
C ILE A 186 14.90 -15.10 4.12
N ALA A 187 13.92 -14.63 4.88
CA ALA A 187 14.03 -13.34 5.57
C ALA A 187 15.23 -13.31 6.54
N LEU A 188 15.48 -14.40 7.27
CA LEU A 188 16.67 -14.55 8.12
C LEU A 188 17.98 -14.52 7.32
N TYR A 189 18.01 -15.18 6.16
CA TYR A 189 19.16 -15.14 5.26
C TYR A 189 19.44 -13.71 4.79
N PHE A 190 18.40 -12.96 4.39
CA PHE A 190 18.53 -11.53 4.06
C PHE A 190 19.06 -10.71 5.24
N ALA A 191 18.67 -11.04 6.47
CA ALA A 191 19.17 -10.43 7.70
C ALA A 191 20.61 -10.84 8.08
N GLY A 192 21.26 -11.70 7.29
CA GLY A 192 22.65 -12.11 7.48
C GLY A 192 22.85 -13.35 8.35
N VAL A 193 21.78 -14.10 8.66
CA VAL A 193 21.90 -15.42 9.28
C VAL A 193 22.49 -16.37 8.25
N LYS A 194 23.58 -17.06 8.62
CA LYS A 194 24.22 -18.05 7.75
C LYS A 194 23.35 -19.29 7.67
N LEU A 195 22.56 -19.39 6.61
CA LEU A 195 21.68 -20.50 6.31
C LEU A 195 22.04 -21.08 4.95
N ASP A 196 22.04 -22.41 4.87
CA ASP A 196 21.98 -23.12 3.60
C ASP A 196 20.51 -23.19 3.18
N LEU A 197 20.15 -22.44 2.14
CA LEU A 197 18.76 -22.36 1.67
C LEU A 197 18.31 -23.64 0.96
N ASP A 198 19.23 -24.47 0.47
CA ASP A 198 18.91 -25.75 -0.16
C ASP A 198 18.70 -26.86 0.88
N ASN A 199 19.15 -26.65 2.13
CA ASN A 199 19.08 -27.62 3.21
C ASN A 199 18.88 -26.95 4.58
N VAL A 200 17.76 -26.23 4.75
CA VAL A 200 17.44 -25.52 5.98
C VAL A 200 17.19 -26.50 7.13
N GLN A 201 18.07 -26.50 8.12
CA GLN A 201 17.93 -27.35 9.31
C GLN A 201 17.06 -26.64 10.36
N THR A 202 15.99 -27.28 10.83
CA THR A 202 15.09 -26.69 11.85
C THR A 202 15.82 -26.30 13.14
N LYS A 203 16.87 -27.04 13.52
CA LYS A 203 17.73 -26.71 14.68
C LYS A 203 18.51 -25.40 14.50
N GLN A 204 18.77 -24.96 13.26
CA GLN A 204 19.41 -23.67 12.98
C GLN A 204 18.41 -22.51 13.05
N LEU A 205 17.11 -22.81 12.90
CA LEU A 205 16.05 -21.86 13.12
C LEU A 205 15.89 -21.69 14.63
N MET A 206 16.58 -20.67 15.17
CA MET A 206 16.46 -20.18 16.55
C MET A 206 14.98 -20.03 16.95
N ASP A 207 14.68 -19.87 18.24
CA ASP A 207 13.30 -19.67 18.69
C ASP A 207 12.61 -18.43 18.07
N ALA A 208 11.28 -18.38 18.16
CA ALA A 208 10.48 -17.32 17.53
C ALA A 208 10.85 -15.91 18.03
N TYR A 209 11.21 -15.77 19.31
CA TYR A 209 11.60 -14.49 19.88
C TYR A 209 12.92 -14.01 19.28
N LYS A 210 13.92 -14.90 19.20
CA LYS A 210 15.22 -14.58 18.62
C LYS A 210 15.10 -14.23 17.13
N ARG A 211 14.24 -14.93 16.38
CA ARG A 211 13.95 -14.56 14.99
C ARG A 211 13.32 -13.18 14.89
N ALA A 212 12.33 -12.87 15.72
CA ALA A 212 11.69 -11.56 15.75
C ALA A 212 12.69 -10.43 16.08
N GLU A 213 13.58 -10.65 17.05
CA GLU A 213 14.65 -9.70 17.39
C GLU A 213 15.58 -9.45 16.18
N ILE A 214 15.98 -10.49 15.46
CA ILE A 214 16.81 -10.39 14.26
C ILE A 214 16.09 -9.60 13.15
N ILE A 215 14.83 -9.94 12.86
CA ILE A 215 14.03 -9.27 11.83
C ILE A 215 13.82 -7.79 12.16
N ALA A 216 13.50 -7.47 13.42
CA ALA A 216 13.33 -6.09 13.87
C ALA A 216 14.64 -5.29 13.78
N SER A 217 15.79 -5.92 14.00
CA SER A 217 17.11 -5.28 13.92
C SER A 217 17.63 -5.07 12.49
N HIS A 218 16.96 -5.62 11.47
CA HIS A 218 17.38 -5.53 10.07
C HIS A 218 16.20 -5.11 9.16
N PRO A 219 15.61 -3.92 9.34
CA PRO A 219 14.40 -3.50 8.62
C PRO A 219 14.58 -3.41 7.10
N VAL A 220 15.78 -3.05 6.62
CA VAL A 220 16.08 -2.97 5.18
C VAL A 220 16.17 -4.37 4.56
N ALA A 221 16.76 -5.34 5.27
CA ALA A 221 16.77 -6.73 4.85
C ALA A 221 15.35 -7.31 4.74
N THR A 222 14.50 -7.03 5.73
CA THR A 222 13.09 -7.45 5.74
C THR A 222 12.31 -6.82 4.58
N ALA A 223 12.53 -5.53 4.29
CA ALA A 223 11.93 -4.86 3.13
C ALA A 223 12.40 -5.45 1.79
N LYS A 224 13.69 -5.81 1.67
CA LYS A 224 14.23 -6.48 0.48
C LYS A 224 13.62 -7.87 0.27
N PHE A 225 13.52 -8.67 1.34
CA PHE A 225 12.84 -9.96 1.33
C PHE A 225 11.41 -9.81 0.82
N PHE A 226 10.64 -8.90 1.41
CA PHE A 226 9.26 -8.64 1.01
C PHE A 226 9.18 -8.24 -0.47
N HIS A 227 10.00 -7.27 -0.90
CA HIS A 227 9.99 -6.80 -2.28
C HIS A 227 10.30 -7.90 -3.29
N ILE A 228 11.33 -8.71 -3.04
CA ILE A 228 11.74 -9.80 -3.93
C ILE A 228 10.68 -10.89 -3.97
N LEU A 229 10.16 -11.31 -2.81
CA LEU A 229 9.12 -12.33 -2.74
C LEU A 229 7.86 -11.91 -3.49
N ILE A 230 7.37 -10.69 -3.23
CA ILE A 230 6.16 -10.16 -3.86
C ILE A 230 6.34 -9.98 -5.37
N SER A 231 7.49 -9.46 -5.81
CA SER A 231 7.75 -9.28 -7.25
C SER A 231 7.76 -10.63 -7.97
N ASN A 232 8.40 -11.65 -7.39
CA ASN A 232 8.35 -13.00 -7.95
C ASN A 232 6.93 -13.57 -7.98
N ILE A 233 6.14 -13.43 -6.91
CA ILE A 233 4.74 -13.90 -6.91
C ILE A 233 3.93 -13.20 -8.01
N LEU A 234 4.10 -11.88 -8.17
CA LEU A 234 3.43 -11.13 -9.22
C LEU A 234 3.83 -11.63 -10.61
N ASP A 235 5.12 -11.74 -10.89
CA ASP A 235 5.62 -12.08 -12.22
C ASP A 235 5.37 -13.55 -12.57
N THR A 236 5.67 -14.48 -11.66
CA THR A 236 5.67 -15.91 -11.97
C THR A 236 4.34 -16.58 -11.68
N MET A 237 3.56 -16.11 -10.71
CA MET A 237 2.29 -16.75 -10.35
C MET A 237 1.11 -15.96 -10.92
N ILE A 238 1.00 -14.66 -10.60
CA ILE A 238 -0.16 -13.87 -11.00
C ILE A 238 -0.15 -13.63 -12.51
N LEU A 239 0.91 -13.03 -13.04
CA LEU A 239 1.08 -12.81 -14.48
C LEU A 239 1.46 -14.10 -15.21
N GLY A 240 2.03 -15.08 -14.52
CA GLY A 240 2.28 -16.43 -15.04
C GLY A 240 1.02 -17.29 -15.19
N GLY A 241 -0.15 -16.81 -14.75
CA GLY A 241 -1.45 -17.41 -15.09
C GLY A 241 -2.04 -18.36 -14.06
N VAL A 242 -1.50 -18.43 -12.84
CA VAL A 242 -2.07 -19.27 -11.74
C VAL A 242 -3.53 -18.90 -11.46
N VAL A 243 -3.88 -17.61 -11.59
CA VAL A 243 -5.25 -17.11 -11.40
C VAL A 243 -6.03 -16.99 -12.73
N GLY A 244 -5.48 -17.51 -13.82
CA GLY A 244 -5.95 -17.28 -15.19
C GLY A 244 -5.31 -16.05 -15.86
N PRO A 245 -5.66 -15.76 -17.12
CA PRO A 245 -5.18 -14.59 -17.85
C PRO A 245 -5.53 -13.29 -17.11
N VAL A 246 -4.54 -12.45 -16.83
CA VAL A 246 -4.71 -11.18 -16.11
C VAL A 246 -4.76 -10.02 -17.10
N LYS A 247 -5.86 -9.27 -17.07
CA LYS A 247 -6.04 -8.05 -17.87
C LYS A 247 -5.39 -6.84 -17.21
N ALA A 248 -5.52 -6.72 -15.89
CA ALA A 248 -4.96 -5.64 -15.09
C ALA A 248 -4.86 -6.03 -13.60
N TYR A 249 -4.00 -5.35 -12.84
CA TYR A 249 -4.00 -5.42 -11.38
C TYR A 249 -3.68 -4.05 -10.77
N PHE A 250 -4.11 -3.85 -9.52
CA PHE A 250 -3.79 -2.67 -8.71
C PHE A 250 -3.37 -3.14 -7.32
N GLY A 251 -2.21 -2.67 -6.85
CA GLY A 251 -1.62 -3.11 -5.58
C GLY A 251 -1.25 -1.96 -4.65
N THR A 252 -1.46 -2.13 -3.36
CA THR A 252 -1.02 -1.20 -2.31
C THR A 252 -0.33 -1.94 -1.17
N VAL A 253 0.89 -1.51 -0.85
CA VAL A 253 1.66 -2.05 0.29
C VAL A 253 1.30 -1.28 1.55
N GLU A 254 1.02 -2.01 2.63
CA GLU A 254 0.75 -1.47 3.94
C GLU A 254 1.57 -2.20 5.00
N SER A 255 1.79 -1.55 6.15
CA SER A 255 2.34 -2.20 7.33
C SER A 255 1.19 -2.76 8.17
N GLN A 256 1.26 -4.02 8.53
CA GLN A 256 0.28 -4.63 9.45
C GLN A 256 0.52 -4.19 10.91
N GLY A 257 -0.40 -4.53 11.81
CA GLY A 257 -0.31 -4.16 13.24
C GLY A 257 0.95 -4.64 13.97
N ARG A 258 1.62 -5.68 13.45
CA ARG A 258 2.92 -6.19 13.94
C ARG A 258 4.15 -5.58 13.24
N GLY A 259 3.96 -4.58 12.38
CA GLY A 259 5.03 -3.80 11.74
C GLY A 259 5.54 -4.33 10.40
N SER A 260 5.28 -5.59 10.04
CA SER A 260 5.72 -6.14 8.76
C SER A 260 4.84 -5.73 7.57
N LEU A 261 5.36 -5.91 6.35
CA LEU A 261 4.69 -5.46 5.14
C LEU A 261 3.73 -6.54 4.61
N HIS A 262 2.58 -6.12 4.11
CA HIS A 262 1.67 -6.94 3.31
C HIS A 262 1.18 -6.15 2.11
N LEU A 263 0.77 -6.87 1.07
CA LEU A 263 0.27 -6.29 -0.17
C LEU A 263 -1.22 -6.62 -0.32
N HIS A 264 -2.04 -5.60 -0.48
CA HIS A 264 -3.41 -5.74 -0.98
C HIS A 264 -3.43 -5.61 -2.49
N LEU A 265 -4.10 -6.53 -3.18
CA LEU A 265 -4.23 -6.60 -4.63
C LEU A 265 -5.69 -6.68 -5.05
N LEU A 266 -6.02 -5.94 -6.10
CA LEU A 266 -7.22 -6.13 -6.90
C LEU A 266 -6.79 -6.57 -8.30
N ILE A 267 -7.37 -7.65 -8.79
CA ILE A 267 -7.00 -8.28 -10.06
C ILE A 267 -8.23 -8.36 -10.96
N TRP A 268 -8.05 -7.95 -12.22
CA TRP A 268 -9.01 -8.11 -13.30
C TRP A 268 -8.54 -9.23 -14.21
N LEU A 269 -9.37 -10.27 -14.32
CA LEU A 269 -9.13 -11.38 -15.23
C LEU A 269 -9.59 -11.02 -16.64
N ASP A 270 -8.89 -11.56 -17.63
CA ASP A 270 -9.25 -11.40 -19.03
C ASP A 270 -10.31 -12.43 -19.43
N HIS A 271 -11.55 -12.19 -19.00
CA HIS A 271 -12.71 -13.00 -19.37
C HIS A 271 -13.96 -12.13 -19.58
N ASP A 272 -14.88 -12.60 -20.41
CA ASP A 272 -16.11 -11.85 -20.75
C ASP A 272 -17.28 -12.09 -19.78
N LEU A 273 -17.11 -12.91 -18.75
CA LEU A 273 -18.18 -13.26 -17.81
C LEU A 273 -18.55 -12.08 -16.89
N LYS A 274 -19.70 -11.43 -17.14
CA LYS A 274 -20.22 -10.34 -16.30
C LYS A 274 -21.03 -10.90 -15.14
N PRO A 275 -21.27 -10.11 -14.07
CA PRO A 275 -22.16 -10.53 -12.96
C PRO A 275 -23.56 -10.96 -13.42
N ALA A 276 -24.11 -10.34 -14.48
CA ALA A 276 -25.39 -10.73 -15.07
C ALA A 276 -25.34 -12.11 -15.76
N ASP A 277 -24.22 -12.41 -16.44
CA ASP A 277 -23.99 -13.71 -17.07
C ASP A 277 -23.84 -14.80 -16.00
N MET A 278 -23.13 -14.49 -14.91
CA MET A 278 -23.01 -15.38 -13.75
C MET A 278 -24.38 -15.68 -13.12
N LYS A 279 -25.23 -14.65 -12.91
CA LYS A 279 -26.60 -14.81 -12.40
C LYS A 279 -27.45 -15.72 -13.29
N THR A 280 -27.22 -15.66 -14.60
CA THR A 280 -27.91 -16.52 -15.57
C THR A 280 -27.35 -17.95 -15.54
N LYS A 281 -26.02 -18.12 -15.57
CA LYS A 281 -25.36 -19.43 -15.60
C LYS A 281 -25.57 -20.23 -14.32
N ILE A 282 -25.63 -19.59 -13.14
CA ILE A 282 -25.90 -20.28 -11.87
C ILE A 282 -27.27 -20.99 -11.84
N ARG A 283 -28.21 -20.62 -12.73
CA ARG A 283 -29.49 -21.32 -12.86
C ARG A 283 -29.35 -22.70 -13.45
N ASP A 284 -28.35 -22.92 -14.31
CA ASP A 284 -28.00 -24.24 -14.84
C ASP A 284 -27.40 -25.11 -13.71
N PRO A 285 -28.04 -26.26 -13.38
CA PRO A 285 -27.53 -27.16 -12.35
C PRO A 285 -26.10 -27.64 -12.62
N SER A 286 -25.76 -27.93 -13.89
CA SER A 286 -24.44 -28.47 -14.23
C SER A 286 -23.35 -27.43 -14.00
N PHE A 287 -23.53 -26.20 -14.49
CA PHE A 287 -22.61 -25.10 -14.20
C PHE A 287 -22.45 -24.84 -12.71
N ARG A 288 -23.56 -24.85 -11.95
CA ARG A 288 -23.55 -24.61 -10.51
C ARG A 288 -22.76 -25.67 -9.75
N GLU A 289 -22.96 -26.95 -10.07
CA GLU A 289 -22.23 -28.07 -9.46
C GLU A 289 -20.72 -27.99 -9.77
N ASN A 290 -20.36 -27.68 -11.02
CA ASN A 290 -18.97 -27.49 -11.42
C ASN A 290 -18.32 -26.27 -10.72
N LEU A 291 -19.06 -25.17 -10.56
CA LEU A 291 -18.58 -24.00 -9.83
C LEU A 291 -18.33 -24.32 -8.35
N ILE A 292 -19.21 -25.08 -7.72
CA ILE A 292 -19.02 -25.52 -6.32
C ILE A 292 -17.80 -26.41 -6.20
N ALA A 293 -17.66 -27.42 -7.07
CA ALA A 293 -16.49 -28.30 -7.05
C ALA A 293 -15.18 -27.52 -7.24
N TYR A 294 -15.18 -26.52 -8.13
CA TYR A 294 -14.04 -25.61 -8.30
C TYR A 294 -13.75 -24.79 -7.03
N LEU A 295 -14.77 -24.20 -6.41
CA LEU A 295 -14.61 -23.43 -5.17
C LEU A 295 -14.12 -24.30 -4.01
N GLU A 296 -14.62 -25.53 -3.88
CA GLU A 296 -14.18 -26.50 -2.87
C GLU A 296 -12.73 -26.97 -3.09
N ASP A 297 -12.25 -27.00 -4.35
CA ASP A 297 -10.86 -27.33 -4.65
C ASP A 297 -9.89 -26.18 -4.33
N ILE A 298 -10.27 -24.92 -4.59
CA ILE A 298 -9.37 -23.77 -4.40
C ILE A 298 -9.48 -23.11 -3.02
N ILE A 299 -10.64 -23.18 -2.36
CA ILE A 299 -10.84 -22.62 -1.02
C ILE A 299 -10.45 -23.68 0.00
N LYS A 300 -9.20 -23.61 0.45
CA LYS A 300 -8.70 -24.44 1.55
C LYS A 300 -8.48 -23.57 2.78
N GLU A 301 -9.06 -24.02 3.89
CA GLU A 301 -8.71 -23.54 5.22
C GLU A 301 -7.93 -24.66 5.89
N ASP A 302 -6.62 -24.46 6.05
CA ASP A 302 -5.76 -25.38 6.79
C ASP A 302 -5.58 -24.82 8.21
N LEU A 303 -6.35 -25.38 9.13
CA LEU A 303 -6.20 -25.18 10.57
C LEU A 303 -5.65 -26.44 11.24
N ASP A 304 -5.21 -27.44 10.48
CA ASP A 304 -4.98 -28.77 11.03
C ASP A 304 -3.77 -28.79 11.99
N GLU A 305 -2.75 -27.94 11.77
CA GLU A 305 -1.65 -27.74 12.73
C GLU A 305 -2.09 -27.05 14.05
N PHE A 306 -3.24 -26.37 14.09
CA PHE A 306 -3.76 -25.73 15.31
C PHE A 306 -4.56 -26.69 16.20
N LYS A 307 -5.03 -27.83 15.68
CA LYS A 307 -5.83 -28.79 16.45
C LYS A 307 -4.98 -29.62 17.40
N ASP A 308 -3.74 -29.94 17.00
CA ASP A 308 -2.88 -30.87 17.76
C ASP A 308 -2.03 -30.17 18.83
N THR A 309 -1.91 -28.83 18.80
CA THR A 309 -1.01 -28.08 19.69
C THR A 309 -1.66 -27.60 21.00
N TYR A 310 -2.99 -27.74 21.16
CA TYR A 310 -3.73 -27.26 22.34
C TYR A 310 -4.48 -28.34 23.12
N VAL A 311 -4.05 -29.59 23.00
CA VAL A 311 -4.59 -30.70 23.78
C VAL A 311 -3.76 -30.85 25.08
N PHE A 312 -4.28 -30.24 26.15
CA PHE A 312 -3.89 -30.35 27.57
C PHE A 312 -2.58 -29.70 28.04
N GLU A 313 -2.65 -28.44 28.46
CA GLU A 313 -1.98 -27.96 29.68
C GLU A 313 -2.61 -26.60 30.09
N ASN A 314 -3.17 -26.53 31.31
CA ASN A 314 -3.82 -25.38 31.95
C ASN A 314 -5.27 -25.02 31.54
N LEU A 315 -6.21 -25.85 32.00
CA LEU A 315 -7.65 -25.53 32.05
C LEU A 315 -8.01 -24.38 33.03
N ASP A 316 -7.09 -23.93 33.89
CA ASP A 316 -7.40 -22.88 34.88
C ASP A 316 -7.05 -21.46 34.41
N GLY A 317 -6.12 -21.27 33.46
CA GLY A 317 -5.72 -19.95 32.96
C GLY A 317 -6.61 -19.38 31.84
N ILE A 318 -7.31 -20.25 31.11
CA ILE A 318 -8.15 -19.86 29.97
C ILE A 318 -9.43 -19.17 30.43
N ARG A 319 -9.92 -19.49 31.64
CA ARG A 319 -11.14 -18.90 32.19
C ARG A 319 -10.97 -17.41 32.52
N ASP A 320 -9.76 -16.97 32.87
CA ASP A 320 -9.47 -15.55 33.17
C ASP A 320 -9.15 -14.74 31.90
N PHE A 321 -8.54 -15.35 30.88
CA PHE A 321 -8.25 -14.66 29.61
C PHE A 321 -9.51 -14.38 28.78
N PHE A 322 -10.48 -15.31 28.78
CA PHE A 322 -11.76 -15.11 28.08
C PHE A 322 -12.68 -14.10 28.77
N ASN A 323 -12.63 -13.97 30.10
CA ASN A 323 -13.45 -12.99 30.82
C ASN A 323 -12.96 -11.55 30.65
N PHE A 324 -11.66 -11.32 30.41
CA PHE A 324 -11.12 -9.96 30.33
C PHE A 324 -11.25 -9.29 28.94
N ASN A 325 -11.36 -10.07 27.85
CA ASN A 325 -11.39 -9.52 26.48
C ASN A 325 -12.79 -9.51 25.82
N ILE A 326 -13.77 -10.26 26.34
CA ILE A 326 -15.13 -10.24 25.80
C ILE A 326 -15.88 -8.94 26.15
N ALA A 327 -15.51 -8.24 27.22
CA ALA A 327 -16.20 -6.99 27.61
C ALA A 327 -15.95 -5.81 26.64
N TYR A 328 -14.85 -5.80 25.88
CA TYR A 328 -14.50 -4.66 25.01
C TYR A 328 -14.96 -4.82 23.56
N PHE A 329 -15.23 -6.04 23.10
CA PHE A 329 -15.66 -6.30 21.71
C PHE A 329 -17.19 -6.28 21.50
N PHE A 330 -18.00 -6.29 22.57
CA PHE A 330 -19.46 -6.42 22.47
C PHE A 330 -20.27 -5.11 22.56
N TYR A 331 -19.64 -3.93 22.59
CA TYR A 331 -20.41 -2.66 22.67
C TYR A 331 -20.77 -1.99 21.33
N ILE A 332 -20.48 -2.62 20.18
CA ILE A 332 -21.03 -2.20 18.88
C ILE A 332 -21.52 -3.42 18.07
N ALA A 333 -22.51 -4.13 18.61
CA ALA A 333 -23.58 -4.81 17.86
C ALA A 333 -24.47 -5.58 18.85
N ALA A 334 -25.76 -5.22 18.92
CA ALA A 334 -26.76 -5.93 19.70
C ALA A 334 -27.00 -7.37 19.17
N PRO A 335 -27.53 -8.29 19.99
CA PRO A 335 -27.11 -9.69 20.01
C PRO A 335 -28.02 -10.61 19.19
N ARG A 336 -27.43 -11.56 18.47
CA ARG A 336 -28.06 -12.84 18.15
C ARG A 336 -27.05 -13.98 18.25
N SER A 337 -27.26 -14.82 19.28
CA SER A 337 -26.93 -16.25 19.37
C SER A 337 -25.61 -16.72 18.75
N LEU A 338 -24.56 -16.78 19.58
CA LEU A 338 -23.34 -17.54 19.30
C LEU A 338 -23.59 -19.03 19.58
N ASN A 339 -23.76 -19.79 18.50
CA ASN A 339 -23.41 -21.20 18.40
C ASN A 339 -23.12 -21.47 16.92
N THR A 340 -21.85 -21.42 16.52
CA THR A 340 -21.40 -21.72 15.15
C THR A 340 -20.38 -22.86 15.20
N PRO A 341 -20.64 -24.00 14.54
CA PRO A 341 -19.67 -25.09 14.48
C PRO A 341 -18.50 -24.74 13.54
N THR A 342 -17.31 -25.18 13.93
CA THR A 342 -16.02 -25.13 13.22
C THR A 342 -16.02 -26.06 12.00
N ARG A 343 -16.71 -25.63 10.96
CA ARG A 343 -16.54 -25.98 9.54
C ARG A 343 -17.53 -25.08 8.82
N LEU A 344 -17.14 -24.33 7.80
CA LEU A 344 -18.14 -23.93 6.81
C LEU A 344 -18.60 -25.25 6.16
N SER A 345 -19.68 -25.83 6.68
CA SER A 345 -20.32 -26.96 6.01
C SER A 345 -20.71 -26.51 4.61
N SER A 346 -20.77 -27.44 3.67
CA SER A 346 -21.31 -27.23 2.34
C SER A 346 -22.58 -26.36 2.38
N ASP A 347 -23.44 -26.55 3.38
CA ASP A 347 -24.67 -25.78 3.61
C ASP A 347 -24.47 -24.27 3.80
N ASN A 348 -23.34 -23.82 4.37
CA ASN A 348 -23.05 -22.40 4.55
C ASN A 348 -22.60 -21.71 3.25
N ILE A 349 -21.90 -22.43 2.36
CA ILE A 349 -21.59 -21.96 1.01
C ILE A 349 -22.88 -21.93 0.17
N TYR A 350 -23.73 -22.95 0.28
CA TYR A 350 -25.06 -22.95 -0.32
C TYR A 350 -25.95 -21.82 0.20
N ALA A 351 -25.86 -21.47 1.49
CA ALA A 351 -26.58 -20.34 2.08
C ALA A 351 -26.08 -18.99 1.55
N ALA A 352 -24.77 -18.81 1.39
CA ALA A 352 -24.17 -17.60 0.81
C ALA A 352 -24.51 -17.43 -0.69
N LEU A 353 -24.64 -18.53 -1.44
CA LEU A 353 -25.12 -18.50 -2.82
C LEU A 353 -26.65 -18.27 -2.92
N ARG A 354 -27.42 -18.65 -1.89
CA ARG A 354 -28.88 -18.37 -1.79
C ARG A 354 -29.20 -16.94 -1.35
N THR A 355 -28.31 -16.25 -0.63
CA THR A 355 -28.47 -14.83 -0.26
C THR A 355 -28.12 -13.86 -1.39
N ILE A 356 -27.63 -14.35 -2.54
CA ILE A 356 -27.64 -13.60 -3.80
C ILE A 356 -29.11 -13.50 -4.24
N ASP A 357 -29.73 -12.40 -3.82
CA ASP A 357 -31.16 -12.11 -3.91
C ASP A 357 -31.81 -12.50 -5.25
N LEU A 358 -32.59 -13.58 -5.20
CA LEU A 358 -33.54 -14.03 -6.22
C LEU A 358 -34.98 -13.59 -5.88
N ALA A 359 -35.20 -12.85 -4.80
CA ALA A 359 -36.52 -12.45 -4.28
C ALA A 359 -36.93 -11.00 -4.63
N GLY A 360 -36.21 -10.34 -5.55
CA GLY A 360 -36.58 -9.03 -6.11
C GLY A 360 -37.41 -9.08 -7.40
N LEU A 361 -38.16 -10.15 -7.65
CA LEU A 361 -39.04 -10.31 -8.81
C LEU A 361 -40.47 -10.58 -8.36
N GLU A 362 -41.10 -9.59 -7.73
CA GLU A 362 -42.56 -9.45 -7.76
C GLU A 362 -42.91 -8.08 -8.32
N GLU A 363 -43.71 -8.11 -9.39
CA GLU A 363 -44.29 -6.97 -10.05
C GLU A 363 -45.07 -6.11 -9.04
N ASN A 364 -44.75 -4.82 -8.97
CA ASN A 364 -45.69 -3.84 -8.47
C ASN A 364 -45.80 -2.72 -9.51
N THR A 365 -46.81 -2.89 -10.37
CA THR A 365 -47.42 -1.82 -11.16
C THR A 365 -48.09 -0.83 -10.21
N ASN A 366 -47.58 0.40 -10.11
CA ASN A 366 -48.43 1.59 -10.02
C ASN A 366 -47.64 2.89 -10.23
N GLU A 367 -48.31 3.80 -10.93
CA GLU A 367 -47.85 5.07 -11.47
C GLU A 367 -47.58 6.13 -10.40
N ASN A 368 -46.51 6.92 -10.57
CA ASN A 368 -46.55 8.39 -10.65
C ASN A 368 -45.13 8.97 -10.91
N GLY A 369 -45.06 9.96 -11.81
CA GLY A 369 -43.85 10.43 -12.53
C GLY A 369 -42.70 10.97 -11.67
N ILE A 370 -41.49 11.11 -12.25
CA ILE A 370 -41.01 12.35 -12.89
C ILE A 370 -40.15 12.05 -14.14
N ARG A 371 -40.40 12.83 -15.21
CA ARG A 371 -39.73 12.83 -16.53
C ARG A 371 -38.22 13.09 -16.48
N LEU A 372 -37.46 12.39 -17.33
CA LEU A 372 -36.28 12.92 -18.03
C LEU A 372 -36.36 12.52 -19.52
N THR A 373 -36.16 13.51 -20.39
CA THR A 373 -36.32 13.49 -21.87
C THR A 373 -35.24 12.65 -22.58
N PRO A 374 -35.56 12.00 -23.73
CA PRO A 374 -34.56 11.27 -24.53
C PRO A 374 -33.83 12.21 -25.50
N MET A 375 -32.49 12.09 -25.58
CA MET A 375 -31.74 12.62 -26.72
C MET A 375 -31.72 11.60 -27.85
N LYS A 376 -32.06 12.12 -29.04
CA LYS A 376 -32.24 11.45 -30.32
C LYS A 376 -30.97 10.78 -30.86
N ASP A 377 -31.22 9.74 -31.64
CA ASP A 377 -30.37 9.24 -32.72
C ASP A 377 -29.64 10.36 -33.47
N GLN A 378 -28.32 10.20 -33.59
CA GLN A 378 -27.57 10.79 -34.69
C GLN A 378 -26.81 9.67 -35.41
N SER A 379 -27.34 9.38 -36.59
CA SER A 379 -26.74 8.67 -37.69
C SER A 379 -25.30 9.12 -37.98
N SER A 380 -24.42 8.13 -38.15
CA SER A 380 -23.10 8.26 -38.77
C SER A 380 -23.20 8.87 -40.18
N PRO A 381 -22.35 9.85 -40.54
CA PRO A 381 -22.14 10.20 -41.93
C PRO A 381 -21.12 9.25 -42.57
N SER A 382 -21.48 8.78 -43.76
CA SER A 382 -20.69 7.99 -44.70
C SER A 382 -19.52 8.78 -45.28
N ILE A 383 -18.35 8.11 -45.43
CA ILE A 383 -17.22 8.58 -46.24
C ILE A 383 -16.80 7.42 -47.16
N PRO A 384 -16.43 7.67 -48.44
CA PRO A 384 -16.43 6.66 -49.49
C PRO A 384 -15.17 5.77 -49.51
N SER A 385 -15.35 4.63 -50.16
CA SER A 385 -14.37 3.60 -50.48
C SER A 385 -13.13 4.07 -51.25
N ALA A 386 -11.95 3.62 -50.82
CA ALA A 386 -10.79 3.43 -51.69
C ALA A 386 -10.04 2.13 -51.29
N SER A 387 -9.78 1.31 -52.30
CA SER A 387 -9.21 -0.05 -52.25
C SER A 387 -7.67 -0.06 -52.04
N PRO A 388 -7.04 -1.23 -51.86
CA PRO A 388 -5.79 -1.39 -51.09
C PRO A 388 -4.52 -1.27 -51.93
N GLN A 389 -3.45 -0.73 -51.32
CA GLN A 389 -2.08 -0.94 -51.79
C GLN A 389 -1.20 -1.49 -50.66
N ARG A 390 -0.35 -2.43 -51.09
CA ARG A 390 0.51 -3.36 -50.35
C ARG A 390 1.91 -2.73 -50.16
N THR A 391 2.71 -3.35 -49.28
CA THR A 391 4.17 -3.21 -49.08
C THR A 391 4.62 -1.90 -48.42
N GLU A 392 5.55 -1.84 -47.46
CA GLU A 392 6.71 -2.69 -47.16
C GLU A 392 7.26 -2.44 -45.73
N LEU A 393 8.11 -3.36 -45.29
CA LEU A 393 8.82 -3.43 -44.00
C LEU A 393 9.60 -2.16 -43.59
N LEU A 394 9.67 -1.88 -42.28
CA LEU A 394 10.89 -1.32 -41.65
C LEU A 394 10.89 -1.50 -40.11
N GLN A 395 11.67 -2.49 -39.70
CA GLN A 395 12.63 -2.53 -38.59
C GLN A 395 12.31 -1.91 -37.22
N THR A 396 12.38 -2.79 -36.22
CA THR A 396 12.57 -2.53 -34.80
C THR A 396 13.75 -1.61 -34.49
N PRO A 397 13.62 -0.72 -33.48
CA PRO A 397 14.77 -0.29 -32.68
C PRO A 397 14.81 -1.02 -31.35
N LYS A 398 16.04 -1.41 -31.01
CA LYS A 398 16.49 -2.14 -29.83
C LYS A 398 16.26 -1.36 -28.53
N HIS A 399 16.04 -2.13 -27.46
CA HIS A 399 16.41 -1.90 -26.07
C HIS A 399 16.84 -0.48 -25.67
N ASP A 400 16.03 0.14 -24.81
CA ASP A 400 16.55 0.98 -23.73
C ASP A 400 15.81 0.63 -22.43
N GLN A 401 16.50 -0.07 -21.55
CA GLN A 401 16.07 -0.35 -20.19
C GLN A 401 16.23 0.92 -19.35
N SER A 402 15.16 1.67 -19.16
CA SER A 402 15.01 2.52 -17.99
C SER A 402 13.51 2.72 -17.73
N ILE A 403 13.16 2.98 -16.46
CA ILE A 403 11.81 3.05 -15.89
C ILE A 403 11.34 1.72 -15.27
N SER A 404 11.94 1.39 -14.12
CA SER A 404 11.20 0.85 -12.99
C SER A 404 12.02 1.08 -11.71
N SER A 405 11.64 2.11 -10.93
CA SER A 405 11.95 2.19 -9.49
C SER A 405 11.25 3.41 -8.88
N MET A 406 9.96 3.28 -8.60
CA MET A 406 9.35 3.94 -7.45
C MET A 406 9.12 2.85 -6.41
N ILE A 407 9.95 2.82 -5.36
CA ILE A 407 9.65 2.46 -3.97
C ILE A 407 10.80 3.03 -3.13
#